data_AF-A0A060CGI7-F1
#
_entry.id   AF-A0A060CGI7-F1
#
_cell.length_a   1.000
_cell.length_b   1.000
_cell.length_c   1.000
_cell.angle_alpha   90.00
_cell.angle_beta   90.00
_cell.angle_gamma   90.00
#
_symmetry.space_group_name_H-M   'P 1'
#
loop_
_entity.id
_entity.type
_entity.pdbx_description
1 polymer ?
#
loop_
_entity_poly.entity_id
_entity_poly.type
_entity_poly.pdbx_seq_one_letter_code
_entity_poly.pdbx_strand_id
1 'polypeptide(L)'
;MGNSTGNLQEYWDAIALYPRLQGGFIWDWIDQGIRQVAANGEVYYAYGGDFGDKPNDGNFCGNGLLGADRVPHPALLEYKKVLEPVRFAQTEAATPGVIQIENAF
;
A
#
# COMPACT_ATOMS: atom_id res chain seq x y z
N MET A 1 2.50 6.44 3.74
CA MET A 1 3.08 7.81 3.68
C MET A 1 4.20 7.88 2.64
N GLY A 2 3.89 8.45 1.48
CA GLY A 2 4.84 8.53 0.36
C GLY A 2 5.35 7.16 -0.10
N ASN A 3 6.59 7.13 -0.60
CA ASN A 3 7.28 5.90 -0.97
C ASN A 3 7.72 5.14 0.29
N SER A 4 6.95 4.12 0.67
CA SER A 4 7.08 3.44 1.96
C SER A 4 6.54 2.00 1.84
N THR A 5 6.11 1.42 2.97
CA THR A 5 5.47 0.10 3.02
C THR A 5 6.42 -1.02 2.55
N GLY A 6 7.71 -0.87 2.85
CA GLY A 6 8.67 -1.96 2.73
C GLY A 6 8.36 -3.09 3.71
N ASN A 7 9.03 -4.22 3.57
CA ASN A 7 8.96 -5.42 4.43
C ASN A 7 7.58 -6.08 4.62
N LEU A 8 6.61 -5.79 3.74
CA LEU A 8 5.29 -6.44 3.80
C LEU A 8 5.39 -7.96 3.74
N GLN A 9 6.26 -8.50 2.87
CA GLN A 9 6.40 -9.95 2.70
C GLN A 9 6.79 -10.61 4.02
N GLU A 10 7.77 -10.06 4.74
CA GLU A 10 8.27 -10.61 5.99
C GLU A 10 7.20 -10.63 7.10
N TYR A 11 6.33 -9.62 7.14
CA TYR A 11 5.17 -9.64 8.05
C TYR A 11 4.21 -10.78 7.71
N TRP A 12 3.88 -10.96 6.43
CA TRP A 12 2.93 -11.97 6.00
C TRP A 12 3.50 -13.40 6.04
N ASP A 13 4.82 -13.56 5.87
CA ASP A 13 5.53 -14.81 6.13
C ASP A 13 5.42 -15.19 7.61
N ALA A 14 5.62 -14.24 8.53
CA ALA A 14 5.43 -14.47 9.95
C ALA A 14 3.97 -14.81 10.28
N ILE A 15 3.00 -14.09 9.71
CA ILE A 15 1.57 -14.36 9.89
C ILE A 15 1.21 -15.78 9.44
N ALA A 16 1.73 -16.23 8.30
CA ALA A 16 1.52 -17.58 7.79
C ALA A 16 2.18 -18.65 8.67
N LEU A 17 3.34 -18.36 9.27
CA LEU A 17 4.09 -19.29 10.10
C LEU A 17 3.50 -19.49 11.50
N TYR A 18 2.96 -18.45 12.12
CA TYR A 18 2.53 -18.47 13.52
C TYR A 18 1.00 -18.40 13.65
N PRO A 19 0.30 -19.49 14.04
CA PRO A 19 -1.16 -19.55 14.08
C PRO A 19 -1.85 -18.52 14.98
N ARG A 20 -1.12 -17.88 15.89
CA ARG A 20 -1.64 -16.84 16.78
C ARG A 20 -1.75 -15.47 16.09
N LEU A 21 -1.04 -15.27 14.97
CA LEU A 21 -1.09 -14.05 14.18
C LEU A 21 -2.22 -14.16 13.16
N GLN A 22 -3.13 -13.18 13.17
CA GLN A 22 -4.37 -13.23 12.37
C GLN A 22 -4.38 -12.24 11.19
N GLY A 23 -3.22 -11.63 10.90
CA GLY A 23 -3.11 -10.56 9.90
C GLY A 23 -2.86 -9.19 10.54
N GLY A 24 -3.20 -8.15 9.78
CA GLY A 24 -3.05 -6.75 10.18
C GLY A 24 -3.77 -5.81 9.21
N PHE A 25 -3.89 -4.55 9.59
CA PHE A 25 -4.48 -3.50 8.77
C PHE A 25 -3.40 -2.48 8.42
N ILE A 26 -3.21 -2.20 7.13
CA ILE A 26 -2.34 -1.12 6.69
C ILE A 26 -2.95 0.23 7.10
N TRP A 27 -2.12 1.08 7.67
CA TRP A 27 -2.39 2.50 7.79
C TRP A 27 -1.81 3.25 6.57
N ASP A 28 -2.62 3.86 5.73
CA ASP A 28 -4.08 3.78 5.64
C ASP A 28 -4.55 3.72 4.18
N TRP A 29 -5.85 3.86 3.93
CA TRP A 29 -6.42 3.56 2.62
C TRP A 29 -6.17 4.67 1.59
N ILE A 30 -6.36 5.94 1.96
CA ILE A 30 -6.43 7.05 1.01
C ILE A 30 -5.77 8.32 1.58
N ASP A 31 -4.98 9.00 0.75
CA ASP A 31 -4.44 10.31 1.09
C ASP A 31 -5.56 11.32 1.30
N GLN A 32 -5.49 12.07 2.39
CA GLN A 32 -6.48 13.08 2.77
C GLN A 32 -6.13 14.45 2.17
N GLY A 33 -5.76 14.46 0.89
CA GLY A 33 -5.42 15.68 0.15
C GLY A 33 -6.66 16.44 -0.30
N ILE A 34 -6.70 17.75 -0.06
CA ILE A 34 -7.82 18.61 -0.48
C ILE A 34 -7.50 19.19 -1.85
N ARG A 35 -8.35 18.90 -2.85
CA ARG A 35 -8.17 19.40 -4.22
C ARG A 35 -8.18 20.94 -4.25
N GLN A 36 -7.13 21.53 -4.80
CA GLN A 36 -6.97 22.96 -5.03
C GLN A 36 -6.61 23.25 -6.49
N VAL A 37 -6.69 24.52 -6.89
CA VAL A 37 -6.31 25.00 -8.23
C VAL A 37 -5.34 26.16 -8.04
N ALA A 38 -4.13 26.03 -8.58
CA ALA A 38 -3.11 27.06 -8.52
C ALA A 38 -3.42 28.21 -9.50
N ALA A 39 -2.72 29.35 -9.36
CA ALA A 39 -2.95 30.54 -10.19
C ALA A 39 -2.70 30.31 -11.68
N ASN A 40 -1.86 29.33 -12.03
CA ASN A 40 -1.61 28.88 -13.39
C ASN A 40 -2.68 27.89 -13.93
N GLY A 41 -3.70 27.57 -13.14
CA GLY A 41 -4.77 26.62 -13.48
C GLY A 41 -4.46 25.15 -13.17
N GLU A 42 -3.28 24.83 -12.63
CA GLU A 42 -2.88 23.47 -12.29
C GLU A 42 -3.64 22.96 -11.07
N VAL A 43 -4.15 21.72 -11.16
CA VAL A 43 -4.81 21.05 -10.04
C VAL A 43 -3.76 20.39 -9.18
N TYR A 44 -3.81 20.62 -7.87
CA TYR A 44 -2.97 19.94 -6.89
C TYR A 44 -3.78 19.52 -5.67
N TYR A 45 -3.20 18.69 -4.82
CA TYR A 45 -3.79 18.28 -3.56
C TYR A 45 -3.02 18.94 -2.42
N ALA A 46 -3.72 19.80 -1.68
CA ALA A 46 -3.20 20.57 -0.56
C ALA A 46 -3.30 19.79 0.76
N TYR A 47 -2.38 20.07 1.68
CA TYR A 47 -2.28 19.46 3.00
C TYR A 47 -2.19 20.53 4.11
N GLY A 48 -1.84 20.13 5.34
CA GLY A 48 -1.67 21.06 6.46
C GLY A 48 -0.64 22.15 6.14
N GLY A 49 -0.96 23.40 6.46
CA GLY A 49 -0.11 24.56 6.18
C GLY A 49 -0.37 25.24 4.84
N ASP A 50 -0.97 24.56 3.87
CA ASP A 50 -1.34 25.17 2.58
C ASP A 50 -2.55 26.14 2.70
N PHE A 51 -3.22 26.14 3.85
CA PHE A 51 -4.37 27.01 4.16
C PHE A 51 -4.02 28.15 5.12
N GLY A 52 -2.72 28.35 5.43
CA GLY A 52 -2.26 29.37 6.38
C GLY A 52 -2.54 29.02 7.85
N ASP A 53 -2.99 27.80 8.12
CA ASP A 53 -3.31 27.24 9.43
C ASP A 53 -2.06 27.00 10.29
N LYS A 54 -2.15 27.33 11.59
CA LYS A 54 -1.07 27.19 12.57
C LYS A 54 -1.64 26.85 13.97
N PRO A 55 -1.13 25.82 14.67
CA PRO A 55 -0.13 24.84 14.20
C PRO A 55 -0.73 23.88 13.15
N ASN A 56 0.14 23.15 12.43
CA ASN A 56 -0.25 22.08 11.50
C ASN A 56 0.83 20.98 11.44
N ASP A 57 0.46 19.82 10.92
CA ASP A 57 1.34 18.63 10.78
C ASP A 57 1.72 18.35 9.31
N GLY A 58 1.70 19.37 8.46
CA GLY A 58 2.12 19.27 7.06
C GLY A 58 1.39 18.18 6.27
N ASN A 59 2.16 17.36 5.55
CA ASN A 59 1.65 16.27 4.70
C ASN A 59 1.46 14.94 5.45
N PHE A 60 1.43 14.92 6.78
CA PHE A 60 1.27 13.68 7.54
C PHE A 60 -0.07 12.97 7.25
N CYS A 61 -1.07 13.71 6.75
CA CYS A 61 -2.35 13.18 6.28
C CYS A 61 -2.34 12.68 4.81
N GLY A 62 -1.23 12.83 4.08
CA GLY A 62 -0.94 12.18 2.80
C GLY A 62 -0.24 10.84 3.03
N ASN A 63 -0.95 9.90 3.66
CA ASN A 63 -0.38 8.65 4.17
C ASN A 63 -0.98 7.35 3.60
N GLY A 64 -1.90 7.44 2.64
CA GLY A 64 -2.66 6.31 2.11
C GLY A 64 -1.89 5.41 1.15
N LEU A 65 -2.53 4.29 0.80
CA LEU A 65 -2.17 3.41 -0.33
C LEU A 65 -2.73 3.91 -1.68
N LEU A 66 -3.65 4.85 -1.63
CA LEU A 66 -4.22 5.55 -2.78
C LEU A 66 -3.96 7.05 -2.64
N GLY A 67 -3.74 7.72 -3.78
CA GLY A 67 -3.84 9.17 -3.86
C GLY A 67 -5.25 9.66 -3.54
N ALA A 68 -5.40 10.96 -3.27
CA ALA A 68 -6.69 11.59 -3.01
C ALA A 68 -7.69 11.46 -4.18
N ASP A 69 -7.18 11.25 -5.40
CA ASP A 69 -7.93 10.92 -6.62
C ASP A 69 -8.29 9.42 -6.75
N ARG A 70 -7.93 8.59 -5.78
CA ARG A 70 -8.00 7.12 -5.80
C ARG A 70 -7.08 6.45 -6.83
N VAL A 71 -6.04 7.12 -7.31
CA VAL A 71 -4.99 6.45 -8.10
C VAL A 71 -4.15 5.60 -7.15
N PRO A 72 -3.95 4.28 -7.43
CA PRO A 72 -3.08 3.43 -6.63
C PRO A 72 -1.65 3.93 -6.55
N HIS A 73 -1.10 4.02 -5.34
CA HIS A 73 0.34 4.10 -5.16
C HIS A 73 0.97 2.73 -5.43
N PRO A 74 2.26 2.66 -5.84
CA PRO A 74 2.93 1.39 -6.10
C PRO A 74 2.84 0.38 -4.93
N ALA A 75 2.84 0.87 -3.69
CA ALA A 75 2.69 0.05 -2.49
C ALA A 75 1.38 -0.76 -2.47
N LEU A 76 0.29 -0.26 -3.06
CA LEU A 76 -0.97 -1.03 -3.14
C LEU A 76 -0.84 -2.25 -4.06
N LEU A 77 -0.04 -2.14 -5.12
CA LEU A 77 0.22 -3.26 -6.02
C LEU A 77 1.05 -4.35 -5.33
N GLU A 78 2.04 -3.94 -4.54
CA GLU A 78 2.83 -4.85 -3.71
C GLU A 78 1.95 -5.54 -2.66
N TYR A 79 1.13 -4.77 -1.95
CA TYR A 79 0.20 -5.31 -0.96
C TYR A 79 -0.77 -6.33 -1.57
N LYS A 80 -1.33 -6.02 -2.75
CA LYS A 80 -2.18 -6.97 -3.50
C LYS A 80 -1.46 -8.29 -3.78
N LYS A 81 -0.17 -8.23 -4.16
CA LYS A 81 0.61 -9.42 -4.47
C LYS A 81 0.89 -10.26 -3.22
N VAL A 82 1.31 -9.62 -2.12
CA VAL A 82 1.64 -10.30 -0.86
C VAL A 82 0.43 -11.03 -0.27
N LEU A 83 -0.78 -10.47 -0.42
CA LEU A 83 -2.02 -11.06 0.12
C LEU A 83 -2.73 -12.04 -0.84
N GLU A 84 -2.13 -12.39 -1.97
CA GLU A 84 -2.83 -13.24 -2.94
C GLU A 84 -3.26 -14.59 -2.31
N PRO A 85 -4.54 -14.99 -2.46
CA PRO A 85 -5.06 -16.20 -1.83
C PRO A 85 -4.69 -17.48 -2.61
N VAL A 86 -4.11 -17.33 -3.80
CA VAL A 86 -3.60 -18.43 -4.61
C VAL A 86 -2.15 -18.14 -4.91
N ARG A 87 -1.26 -18.98 -4.39
CA ARG A 87 0.18 -18.79 -4.50
C ARG A 87 0.77 -19.70 -5.55
N PHE A 88 1.77 -19.19 -6.25
CA PHE A 88 2.47 -19.91 -7.31
C PHE A 88 3.95 -19.98 -6.97
N ALA A 89 4.51 -21.18 -7.04
CA ALA A 89 5.93 -21.42 -6.81
C ALA A 89 6.49 -22.34 -7.88
N GLN A 90 7.80 -22.26 -8.11
CA GLN A 90 8.50 -23.32 -8.82
C GLN A 90 8.57 -24.57 -7.93
N THR A 91 8.53 -25.75 -8.54
CA THR A 91 8.85 -26.98 -7.81
C THR A 91 10.34 -27.00 -7.46
N GLU A 92 10.73 -27.80 -6.47
CA GLU A 92 12.16 -27.96 -6.11
C GLU A 92 13.04 -28.38 -7.29
N ALA A 93 12.50 -29.19 -8.21
CA ALA A 93 13.19 -29.63 -9.42
C ALA A 93 13.22 -28.57 -10.53
N ALA A 94 12.49 -27.46 -10.40
CA ALA A 94 12.35 -26.37 -11.37
C ALA A 94 12.11 -26.85 -12.81
N THR A 95 11.34 -27.92 -12.98
CA THR A 95 11.08 -28.52 -14.30
C THR A 95 10.33 -27.53 -15.20
N PRO A 96 10.84 -27.23 -16.41
CA PRO A 96 10.17 -26.29 -17.31
C PRO A 96 8.72 -26.70 -17.60
N GLY A 97 7.81 -25.73 -17.46
CA GLY A 97 6.37 -25.96 -17.67
C GLY A 97 5.63 -26.57 -16.47
N VAL A 98 6.30 -26.82 -15.34
CA VAL A 98 5.68 -27.32 -14.11
C VAL A 98 5.67 -26.21 -13.05
N ILE A 99 4.50 -25.94 -12.46
CA ILE A 99 4.30 -24.92 -11.41
C ILE A 99 3.55 -25.56 -10.24
N GLN A 100 3.97 -25.26 -9.02
CA GLN A 100 3.24 -25.59 -7.81
C GLN A 100 2.21 -24.49 -7.52
N ILE A 101 0.98 -24.91 -7.23
CA ILE A 101 -0.13 -24.02 -6.89
C ILE A 101 -0.59 -24.37 -5.48
N GLU A 102 -0.72 -23.36 -4.62
CA GLU A 102 -1.29 -23.47 -3.28
C GLU A 102 -2.60 -22.67 -3.21
N ASN A 103 -3.64 -23.29 -2.65
CA ASN A 103 -4.87 -22.62 -2.28
C ASN A 103 -4.80 -22.22 -0.79
N ALA A 104 -4.79 -20.92 -0.51
CA ALA A 104 -4.71 -20.34 0.83
C ALA A 104 -6.00 -19.56 1.21
N PHE A 105 -7.13 -19.87 0.57
CA PHE A 105 -8.46 -19.38 0.98
C PHE A 105 -8.92 -19.96 2.32
#